data_AF-A0A9C9JPC3-F1
#
_entry.id   AF-A0A9C9JPC3-F1
#
_cell.length_a   1.000
_cell.length_b   1.000
_cell.length_c   1.000
_cell.angle_alpha   90.00
_cell.angle_beta   90.00
_cell.angle_gamma   90.00
#
_symmetry.space_group_name_H-M   'P 1'
#
loop_
_entity.id
_entity.type
_entity.pdbx_description
1 polymer ?
#
loop_
_entity_poly.entity_id
_entity_poly.type
_entity_poly.pdbx_seq_one_letter_code
_entity_poly.pdbx_strand_id
1 'polypeptide(L)'
;MRTSIVSFLVFCFVIIFSNSLYAAGLGIAFRFSSGSVDYDLYDGDASHFGINFVFDSNVAKRSVFNYRLNAGVEFFEHEYDVDYDYGYWYTGTEYNEGIRIMTDHTFGFGIVKSRVVRLWLGPN
;
A
#
# COMPACT_ATOMS: atom_id res chain seq x y z
N MET A 1 21.65 -27.61 -6.35
CA MET A 1 21.07 -26.40 -5.72
C MET A 1 19.98 -25.74 -6.55
N ARG A 2 20.18 -25.44 -7.85
CA ARG A 2 19.15 -24.82 -8.71
C ARG A 2 17.84 -25.62 -8.83
N THR A 3 17.93 -26.94 -9.01
CA THR A 3 16.77 -27.83 -9.11
C THR A 3 15.95 -27.90 -7.82
N SER A 4 16.61 -27.86 -6.67
CA SER A 4 15.95 -27.88 -5.35
C SER A 4 15.12 -26.62 -5.08
N ILE A 5 15.59 -25.45 -5.52
CA ILE A 5 14.86 -24.17 -5.39
C ILE A 5 13.62 -24.17 -6.28
N VAL A 6 13.77 -24.62 -7.54
CA VAL A 6 12.63 -24.70 -8.47
C VAL A 6 11.57 -25.66 -7.94
N SER A 7 11.96 -26.84 -7.45
CA SER A 7 11.01 -27.79 -6.86
C SER A 7 10.31 -27.25 -5.62
N PHE A 8 11.01 -26.48 -4.77
CA PHE A 8 10.42 -25.83 -3.61
C PHE A 8 9.39 -24.76 -4.01
N LEU A 9 9.72 -23.92 -5.00
CA LEU A 9 8.80 -22.90 -5.53
C LEU A 9 7.55 -23.53 -6.16
N VAL A 10 7.71 -24.62 -6.92
CA VAL A 10 6.58 -25.38 -7.51
C VAL A 10 5.74 -26.02 -6.41
N PHE A 11 6.36 -26.56 -5.36
CA PHE A 11 5.63 -27.12 -4.22
C PHE A 11 4.83 -26.06 -3.47
N CYS A 12 5.42 -24.90 -3.18
CA CYS A 12 4.71 -23.76 -2.60
C CYS A 12 3.55 -23.29 -3.50
N PHE A 13 3.77 -23.23 -4.82
CA PHE A 13 2.73 -22.89 -5.79
C PHE A 13 1.56 -23.88 -5.69
N VAL A 14 1.81 -25.20 -5.76
CA VAL A 14 0.77 -26.23 -5.68
C VAL A 14 -0.02 -26.16 -4.37
N ILE A 15 0.61 -25.87 -3.23
CA ILE A 15 -0.09 -25.73 -1.93
C ILE A 15 -0.97 -24.48 -1.90
N ILE A 16 -0.52 -23.36 -2.48
CA ILE A 16 -1.32 -22.12 -2.55
C ILE A 16 -2.57 -22.34 -3.41
N PHE A 17 -2.47 -23.15 -4.47
CA PHE A 17 -3.58 -23.41 -5.40
C PHE A 17 -4.42 -24.66 -5.08
N SER A 18 -4.05 -25.48 -4.08
CA SER A 18 -4.79 -26.71 -3.73
C SER A 18 -6.01 -26.48 -2.84
N ASN A 19 -6.08 -25.32 -2.16
CA ASN A 19 -7.29 -24.92 -1.46
C ASN A 19 -8.25 -24.26 -2.44
N SER A 20 -9.53 -24.59 -2.31
CA SER A 20 -10.58 -23.99 -3.11
C SER A 20 -10.80 -22.53 -2.73
N LEU A 21 -9.96 -21.67 -3.29
CA LEU A 21 -10.14 -20.22 -3.30
C LEU A 21 -11.27 -19.89 -4.27
N TYR A 22 -12.52 -20.19 -3.89
CA TYR A 22 -13.71 -20.13 -4.76
C TYR A 22 -14.06 -18.72 -5.33
N ALA A 23 -13.24 -17.70 -5.05
CA ALA A 23 -13.24 -16.37 -5.67
C ALA A 23 -12.10 -15.55 -5.06
N ALA A 24 -11.11 -15.14 -5.86
CA ALA A 24 -10.18 -14.07 -5.54
C ALA A 24 -10.42 -12.94 -6.55
N GLY A 25 -10.29 -11.70 -6.09
CA GLY A 25 -10.29 -10.54 -6.96
C GLY A 25 -8.88 -10.12 -7.31
N LEU A 26 -8.67 -9.84 -8.59
CA LEU A 26 -7.49 -9.13 -9.06
C LEU A 26 -7.95 -7.77 -9.61
N GLY A 27 -7.17 -6.73 -9.37
CA GLY A 27 -7.49 -5.39 -9.84
C GLY A 27 -6.26 -4.53 -10.05
N ILE A 28 -6.46 -3.44 -10.77
CA ILE A 28 -5.49 -2.35 -10.90
C ILE A 28 -6.09 -1.15 -10.16
N ALA A 29 -5.30 -0.48 -9.33
CA ALA A 29 -5.69 0.71 -8.61
C ALA A 29 -4.69 1.83 -8.86
N PHE A 30 -5.20 3.05 -8.96
CA PHE A 30 -4.38 4.27 -8.99
C PHE A 30 -4.50 4.94 -7.63
N ARG A 31 -3.37 5.37 -7.07
CA ARG A 31 -3.30 6.08 -5.79
C ARG A 31 -2.84 7.50 -6.03
N PHE A 32 -3.55 8.44 -5.44
CA PHE A 32 -3.17 9.84 -5.38
C PHE A 32 -3.23 10.24 -3.91
N SER A 33 -2.18 10.87 -3.41
CA SER A 33 -2.14 11.38 -2.05
C SER A 33 -1.34 12.67 -2.04
N SER A 34 -1.80 13.64 -1.27
CA SER A 34 -1.02 14.79 -0.88
C SER A 34 -1.13 15.00 0.61
N GLY A 35 -0.14 15.65 1.19
CA GLY A 35 -0.14 16.02 2.60
C GLY A 35 0.84 17.15 2.83
N SER A 36 0.57 17.95 3.85
CA SER A 36 1.47 19.00 4.30
C SER A 36 1.69 18.87 5.80
N VAL A 37 2.83 19.36 6.26
CA VAL A 37 3.16 19.51 7.66
C VAL A 37 3.70 20.91 7.89
N ASP A 38 3.28 21.54 8.98
CA ASP A 38 3.66 22.90 9.34
C ASP A 38 4.07 22.90 10.81
N TYR A 39 5.35 23.15 11.06
CA TYR A 39 5.96 23.34 12.38
C TYR A 39 6.69 24.68 12.39
N ASP A 40 6.88 25.24 13.60
CA ASP A 40 7.43 26.60 13.81
C ASP A 40 8.74 26.94 13.06
N LEU A 41 9.56 25.95 12.68
CA LEU A 41 10.84 26.14 11.97
C LEU A 41 10.99 25.22 10.75
N TYR A 42 9.93 24.50 10.39
CA TYR A 42 9.97 23.47 9.36
C TYR A 42 8.59 23.29 8.76
N ASP A 43 8.47 23.52 7.47
CA ASP A 43 7.33 23.09 6.71
C ASP A 43 7.71 21.93 5.77
N GLY A 44 6.70 21.25 5.27
CA GLY A 44 6.94 20.29 4.22
C GLY A 44 5.67 19.89 3.51
N ASP A 45 5.76 19.82 2.19
CA ASP A 45 4.71 19.38 1.30
C ASP A 45 5.09 18.05 0.66
N ALA A 46 4.10 17.17 0.51
CA ALA A 46 4.27 15.86 -0.07
C ALA A 46 3.18 15.57 -1.10
N SER A 47 3.61 15.09 -2.26
CA SER A 47 2.75 14.61 -3.34
C SER A 47 3.12 13.18 -3.73
N HIS A 48 2.12 12.35 -4.01
CA HIS A 48 2.29 10.94 -4.33
C HIS A 48 1.33 10.51 -5.43
N PHE A 49 1.86 9.79 -6.42
CA PHE A 49 1.10 9.10 -7.46
C PHE A 49 1.56 7.65 -7.59
N GLY A 50 0.64 6.69 -7.54
CA GLY A 50 0.98 5.26 -7.59
C GLY A 50 0.08 4.44 -8.50
N ILE A 51 0.66 3.40 -9.09
CA ILE A 51 -0.05 2.36 -9.86
C ILE A 51 0.16 1.04 -9.15
N ASN A 52 -0.95 0.39 -8.81
CA ASN A 52 -0.99 -0.75 -7.91
C ASN A 52 -1.73 -1.93 -8.51
N PHE A 53 -1.23 -3.12 -8.25
CA PHE A 53 -1.95 -4.37 -8.36
C PHE A 53 -2.61 -4.70 -7.03
N VAL A 54 -3.89 -5.09 -7.09
CA VAL A 54 -4.68 -5.46 -5.91
C VAL A 54 -5.06 -6.92 -6.01
N PHE A 55 -4.76 -7.68 -4.96
CA PHE A 55 -5.27 -9.03 -4.74
C PHE A 55 -6.20 -9.00 -3.52
N ASP A 56 -7.42 -9.50 -3.66
CA ASP A 56 -8.41 -9.60 -2.59
C ASP A 56 -8.93 -11.03 -2.49
N SER A 57 -8.76 -11.66 -1.32
CA SER A 57 -9.12 -13.06 -1.09
C SER A 57 -10.62 -13.32 -0.89
N ASN A 58 -11.43 -12.26 -0.75
CA ASN A 58 -12.82 -12.33 -0.31
C ASN A 58 -13.79 -11.57 -1.24
N VAL A 59 -13.46 -11.48 -2.53
CA VAL A 59 -14.39 -10.97 -3.55
C VAL A 59 -15.58 -11.91 -3.71
N ALA A 60 -16.80 -11.34 -3.70
CA ALA A 60 -18.07 -12.05 -3.82
C ALA A 60 -18.40 -13.11 -2.73
N LYS A 61 -17.50 -13.42 -1.80
CA LYS A 61 -17.71 -14.37 -0.68
C LYS A 61 -18.32 -13.72 0.57
N ARG A 62 -18.82 -14.56 1.49
CA ARG A 62 -19.36 -14.17 2.83
C ARG A 62 -18.43 -14.55 3.98
N SER A 63 -17.13 -14.72 3.72
CA SER A 63 -16.15 -15.08 4.75
C SER A 63 -16.10 -14.02 5.86
N VAL A 64 -15.81 -14.42 7.10
CA VAL A 64 -15.58 -13.49 8.22
C VAL A 64 -14.22 -12.80 8.10
N PHE A 65 -13.27 -13.42 7.40
CA PHE A 65 -11.93 -12.87 7.21
C PHE A 65 -11.68 -12.52 5.74
N ASN A 66 -11.05 -11.36 5.52
CA ASN A 66 -10.53 -10.89 4.24
C ASN A 66 -9.06 -10.52 4.40
N TYR A 67 -8.22 -11.01 3.49
CA TYR A 67 -6.89 -10.48 3.24
C TYR A 67 -6.87 -9.78 1.88
N ARG A 68 -6.35 -8.54 1.86
CA ARG A 68 -6.09 -7.77 0.65
C ARG A 68 -4.62 -7.36 0.62
N LEU A 69 -3.95 -7.69 -0.48
CA LEU A 69 -2.63 -7.19 -0.82
C LEU A 69 -2.79 -6.08 -1.85
N ASN A 70 -2.11 -4.96 -1.63
CA ASN A 70 -1.96 -3.90 -2.60
C ASN A 70 -0.46 -3.69 -2.81
N ALA A 71 0.05 -3.99 -4.01
CA ALA A 71 1.46 -3.91 -4.32
C ALA A 71 1.66 -3.13 -5.62
N GLY A 72 2.63 -2.22 -5.65
CA GLY A 72 2.81 -1.37 -6.81
C GLY A 72 4.04 -0.49 -6.75
N VAL A 73 4.05 0.46 -7.67
CA VAL A 73 5.10 1.45 -7.82
C VAL A 73 4.49 2.82 -7.57
N GLU A 74 5.17 3.63 -6.78
CA GLU A 74 4.77 4.98 -6.44
C GLU A 74 5.86 5.99 -6.78
N PHE A 75 5.46 7.08 -7.42
CA PHE A 75 6.23 8.29 -7.66
C PHE A 75 5.89 9.27 -6.55
N PHE A 76 6.90 9.87 -5.93
CA PHE A 76 6.71 10.85 -4.86
C PHE A 76 7.58 12.07 -5.09
N GLU A 77 7.08 13.20 -4.63
CA GLU A 77 7.77 14.50 -4.61
C GLU A 77 7.55 15.10 -3.24
N HIS A 78 8.63 15.45 -2.56
CA HIS A 78 8.63 16.08 -1.25
C HIS A 78 9.43 17.37 -1.31
N GLU A 79 8.83 18.44 -0.81
CA GLU A 79 9.44 19.76 -0.65
C GLU A 79 9.50 20.06 0.85
N TYR A 80 10.61 20.61 1.31
CA TYR A 80 10.85 20.90 2.72
C TYR A 80 11.50 22.27 2.84
N ASP A 81 10.85 23.24 3.48
CA ASP A 81 11.51 24.48 3.86
C ASP A 81 12.01 24.40 5.31
N VAL A 82 13.29 24.72 5.49
CA VAL A 82 13.94 24.79 6.80
C VAL A 82 14.31 26.23 7.07
N ASP A 83 13.73 26.78 8.14
CA ASP A 83 14.09 28.10 8.65
C ASP A 83 15.22 27.97 9.68
N TYR A 84 16.38 28.56 9.36
CA TYR A 84 17.52 28.63 10.27
C TYR A 84 17.56 29.99 10.97
N ASP A 85 17.54 30.00 12.31
CA ASP A 85 17.81 31.21 13.10
C ASP A 85 19.30 31.29 13.48
N TYR A 86 20.07 32.07 12.71
CA TYR A 86 21.45 32.49 13.02
C TYR A 86 21.54 34.02 13.23
N GLY A 87 20.48 34.65 13.74
CA GLY A 87 20.41 36.13 13.89
C GLY A 87 19.99 36.88 12.62
N TYR A 88 19.67 36.15 11.55
CA TYR A 88 19.00 36.57 10.33
C TYR A 88 18.13 35.39 9.85
N TRP A 89 16.92 35.66 9.34
CA TRP A 89 16.02 34.63 8.79
C TRP A 89 16.56 34.13 7.45
N TYR A 90 16.97 32.86 7.39
CA TYR A 90 17.34 32.17 6.16
C TYR A 90 16.43 30.96 5.97
N THR A 91 15.65 30.97 4.90
CA THR A 91 14.84 29.83 4.46
C THR A 91 15.61 29.06 3.39
N GLY A 92 15.84 27.77 3.62
CA GLY A 92 16.40 26.85 2.64
C GLY A 92 15.38 25.82 2.22
N THR A 93 15.10 25.72 0.92
CA THR A 93 14.21 24.70 0.34
C THR A 93 15.03 23.48 -0.08
N GLU A 94 14.68 22.32 0.47
CA GLU A 94 15.16 21.02 0.05
C GLU A 94 14.08 20.26 -0.72
N TYR A 95 14.50 19.51 -1.73
CA TYR A 95 13.58 18.75 -2.58
C TYR A 95 14.02 17.31 -2.73
N ASN A 96 13.09 16.38 -2.58
CA ASN A 96 13.31 14.95 -2.66
C ASN A 96 12.22 14.29 -3.50
N GLU A 97 12.59 13.76 -4.65
CA GLU A 97 11.70 13.03 -5.53
C GLU A 97 12.24 11.64 -5.86
N GLY A 98 11.35 10.72 -6.19
CA GLY A 98 11.79 9.40 -6.62
C GLY A 98 10.68 8.41 -6.88
N ILE A 99 11.13 7.16 -7.06
CA ILE A 99 10.27 6.01 -7.33
C ILE A 99 10.50 4.99 -6.23
N ARG A 100 9.42 4.49 -5.63
CA ARG A 100 9.47 3.44 -4.60
C ARG A 100 8.52 2.28 -4.93
N ILE A 101 8.87 1.10 -4.42
CA ILE A 101 7.95 -0.05 -4.41
C ILE A 101 7.12 0.05 -3.13
N MET A 102 5.80 -0.05 -3.26
CA MET A 102 4.87 -0.07 -2.14
C MET A 102 4.24 -1.45 -2.02
N THR A 103 4.10 -1.92 -0.78
CA THR A 103 3.26 -3.07 -0.44
C THR A 103 2.44 -2.74 0.80
N ASP A 104 1.13 -2.90 0.70
CA ASP A 104 0.15 -2.71 1.75
C ASP A 104 -0.60 -4.03 2.00
N HIS A 105 -0.70 -4.41 3.27
CA HIS A 105 -1.25 -5.69 3.71
C HIS A 105 -2.45 -5.44 4.62
N THR A 106 -3.65 -5.45 4.06
CA THR A 106 -4.86 -5.23 4.83
C THR A 106 -5.47 -6.54 5.32
N PHE A 107 -5.69 -6.65 6.63
CA PHE A 107 -6.41 -7.76 7.26
C PHE A 107 -7.77 -7.28 7.76
N GLY A 108 -8.84 -7.69 7.08
CA GLY A 108 -10.20 -7.31 7.41
C GLY A 108 -11.00 -8.41 8.10
N PHE A 109 -11.65 -8.07 9.20
CA PHE A 109 -12.67 -8.89 9.86
C PHE A 109 -14.05 -8.29 9.58
N GLY A 110 -14.95 -9.08 9.01
CA GLY A 110 -16.23 -8.63 8.49
C GLY A 110 -17.24 -8.40 9.61
N ILE A 111 -17.65 -7.15 9.81
CA ILE A 111 -18.67 -6.75 10.78
C ILE A 111 -20.07 -6.81 10.15
N VAL A 112 -20.22 -6.22 8.97
CA VAL A 112 -21.48 -6.23 8.21
C VAL A 112 -21.24 -6.92 6.88
N LYS A 113 -22.06 -7.94 6.57
CA LYS A 113 -21.96 -8.75 5.35
C LYS A 113 -23.31 -8.88 4.66
N SER A 114 -23.79 -7.80 4.04
CA SER A 114 -25.00 -7.85 3.21
C SER A 114 -24.65 -8.23 1.77
N ARG A 115 -25.66 -8.42 0.91
CA ARG A 115 -25.45 -8.70 -0.51
C ARG A 115 -24.86 -7.49 -1.26
N VAL A 116 -25.09 -6.28 -0.76
CA VAL A 116 -24.76 -5.01 -1.46
C VAL A 116 -23.58 -4.30 -0.79
N VAL A 117 -23.49 -4.36 0.54
CA VAL A 117 -22.49 -3.64 1.34
C VAL A 117 -21.76 -4.61 2.24
N ARG A 118 -20.44 -4.43 2.34
CA ARG A 118 -19.57 -5.18 3.25
C ARG A 118 -18.68 -4.20 3.99
N LEU A 119 -18.67 -4.30 5.31
CA LEU A 119 -17.82 -3.51 6.18
C LEU A 119 -16.80 -4.42 6.84
N TRP A 120 -15.53 -4.02 6.72
CA TRP A 120 -14.39 -4.70 7.30
C TRP A 120 -13.75 -3.78 8.32
N LEU A 121 -13.31 -4.34 9.43
CA LEU A 121 -12.46 -3.67 10.40
C LEU A 121 -11.19 -4.49 10.59
N GLY A 122 -10.05 -3.82 10.70
CA GLY A 122 -8.80 -4.46 11.06
C GLY A 122 -7.61 -3.61 10.65
N PRO A 123 -6.39 -4.12 10.90
CA PRO A 123 -5.17 -3.40 10.59
C PRO A 123 -4.99 -3.29 9.07
N ASN A 124 -4.52 -2.12 8.67
CA ASN A 124 -4.02 -1.79 7.34
C ASN A 124 -2.55 -1.44 7.48
#